data_AF-A0A1H1YHE0-F1
#
_entry.id   AF-A0A1H1YHE0-F1
#
_cell.length_a   1.000
_cell.length_b   1.000
_cell.length_c   1.000
_cell.angle_alpha   90.00
_cell.angle_beta   90.00
_cell.angle_gamma   90.00
#
_symmetry.space_group_name_H-M   'P 1'
#
loop_
_entity.id
_entity.type
_entity.pdbx_description
1 polymer ?
#
loop_
_entity_poly.entity_id
_entity_poly.type
_entity_poly.pdbx_seq_one_letter_code
_entity_poly.pdbx_strand_id
1 'polypeptide(L)'
;MIDVRVGACLALLGLGICAASAAPLDDGAENYRPYMIEGIGQALAGARDLRERAAAGDLKGAKKAWISARAGWERSEVFTAGFVPELDAQIDAWPNADSGFHAIEATLFGAGRTDVGNDAGALVEHLDSLHGKLRDMPLTPQGLLDGTVRLAYEVGESKADGGESRISGTSLDDMRNNVSGIEFAYHTIFAAALRAADPRLADSVDVRIEQLKKIVAAPDLQHVDIPALRRASEELVVTLQDASNKLGLRRSTLEAASR
;
A
#
# COMPACT_ATOMS: atom_id res chain seq x y z
N MET A 1 -64.61 -35.24 15.72
CA MET A 1 -63.88 -34.42 14.75
C MET A 1 -64.12 -32.94 15.07
N ILE A 2 -63.34 -32.36 15.98
CA ILE A 2 -63.08 -30.91 16.00
C ILE A 2 -61.62 -30.78 16.40
N ASP A 3 -60.85 -30.25 15.47
CA ASP A 3 -59.40 -30.07 15.47
C ASP A 3 -59.21 -28.55 15.43
N VAL A 4 -58.63 -27.94 16.47
CA VAL A 4 -58.17 -26.54 16.40
C VAL A 4 -56.86 -26.42 17.18
N ARG A 5 -55.85 -26.05 16.40
CA ARG A 5 -54.43 -25.98 16.73
C ARG A 5 -54.08 -24.79 17.63
N VAL A 6 -53.07 -25.04 18.45
CA VAL A 6 -52.27 -24.09 19.24
C VAL A 6 -51.65 -23.03 18.32
N GLY A 7 -51.90 -21.75 18.59
CA GLY A 7 -51.18 -20.62 18.00
C GLY A 7 -50.14 -20.09 18.98
N ALA A 8 -48.89 -20.52 18.82
CA ALA A 8 -47.74 -19.93 19.52
C ALA A 8 -47.28 -18.68 18.78
N CYS A 9 -47.38 -17.51 19.42
CA CYS A 9 -46.77 -16.26 18.96
C CYS A 9 -45.26 -16.31 19.22
N LEU A 10 -44.46 -16.53 18.18
CA LEU A 10 -43.02 -16.31 18.21
C LEU A 10 -42.75 -14.83 17.88
N ALA A 11 -42.37 -14.05 18.90
CA ALA A 11 -41.83 -12.72 18.69
C ALA A 11 -40.36 -12.85 18.23
N LEU A 12 -40.12 -12.63 16.94
CA LEU A 12 -38.78 -12.47 16.39
C LEU A 12 -38.27 -11.06 16.75
N LEU A 13 -37.41 -10.97 17.76
CA LEU A 13 -36.53 -9.82 17.94
C LEU A 13 -35.50 -9.82 16.79
N GLY A 14 -35.71 -8.95 15.81
CA GLY A 14 -34.70 -8.65 14.80
C GLY A 14 -33.53 -7.92 15.47
N LEU A 15 -32.39 -8.59 15.58
CA LEU A 15 -31.09 -7.96 15.81
C LEU A 15 -30.79 -7.08 14.58
N GLY A 16 -31.01 -5.79 14.71
CA GLY A 16 -30.53 -4.80 13.75
C GLY A 16 -29.00 -4.84 13.72
N ILE A 17 -28.45 -5.46 12.68
CA ILE A 17 -27.03 -5.36 12.36
C ILE A 17 -26.77 -3.89 12.01
N CYS A 18 -25.91 -3.23 12.77
CA CYS A 18 -25.52 -1.84 12.58
C CYS A 18 -24.95 -1.61 11.18
N ALA A 19 -25.80 -1.17 10.24
CA ALA A 19 -25.38 -0.68 8.93
C ALA A 19 -24.73 0.73 9.00
N ALA A 20 -24.66 1.34 10.19
CA ALA A 20 -24.21 2.72 10.37
C ALA A 20 -22.68 2.91 10.31
N SER A 21 -21.85 1.85 10.41
CA SER A 21 -20.37 1.99 10.36
C SER A 21 -19.74 1.69 8.99
N ALA A 22 -20.44 1.03 8.06
CA ALA A 22 -19.87 0.63 6.77
C ALA A 22 -19.87 1.77 5.73
N ALA A 23 -20.98 2.51 5.61
CA ALA A 23 -21.09 3.62 4.66
C ALA A 23 -20.00 4.70 4.82
N PRO A 24 -19.59 5.11 6.05
CA PRO A 24 -18.48 6.05 6.22
C PRO A 24 -17.12 5.56 5.71
N LEU A 25 -16.87 4.24 5.74
CA LEU A 25 -15.59 3.67 5.29
C LEU A 25 -15.55 3.49 3.77
N ASP A 26 -16.68 3.14 3.15
CA ASP A 26 -16.81 3.07 1.69
C ASP A 26 -16.60 4.46 1.06
N ASP A 27 -17.21 5.51 1.63
CA ASP A 27 -16.96 6.89 1.20
C ASP A 27 -15.48 7.28 1.37
N GLY A 28 -14.85 6.86 2.47
CA GLY A 28 -13.41 7.04 2.70
C GLY A 28 -12.55 6.35 1.64
N ALA A 29 -12.89 5.13 1.24
CA ALA A 29 -12.21 4.39 0.18
C ALA A 29 -12.33 5.09 -1.18
N GLU A 30 -13.49 5.63 -1.51
CA GLU A 30 -13.67 6.42 -2.73
C GLU A 30 -12.93 7.76 -2.68
N ASN A 31 -12.85 8.41 -1.51
CA ASN A 31 -12.04 9.61 -1.31
C ASN A 31 -10.53 9.34 -1.40
N TYR A 32 -10.08 8.11 -1.16
CA TYR A 32 -8.70 7.68 -1.34
C TYR A 32 -8.35 7.42 -2.83
N ARG A 33 -9.33 7.07 -3.66
CA ARG A 33 -9.12 6.71 -5.08
C ARG A 33 -8.32 7.75 -5.89
N PRO A 34 -8.54 9.07 -5.78
CA PRO A 34 -7.73 10.05 -6.50
C PRO A 34 -6.23 9.99 -6.19
N TYR A 35 -5.87 9.72 -4.93
CA TYR A 35 -4.47 9.59 -4.51
C TYR A 35 -3.79 8.38 -5.16
N MET A 36 -4.49 7.25 -5.18
CA MET A 36 -4.06 6.04 -5.86
C MET A 36 -3.87 6.27 -7.38
N ILE A 37 -4.83 6.94 -8.03
CA ILE A 37 -4.75 7.29 -9.45
C ILE A 37 -3.56 8.19 -9.72
N GLU A 38 -3.37 9.22 -8.90
CA GLU A 38 -2.26 10.16 -9.05
C GLU A 38 -0.90 9.46 -8.89
N GLY A 39 -0.72 8.65 -7.85
CA GLY A 39 0.54 7.96 -7.60
C GLY A 39 0.92 6.97 -8.72
N ILE A 40 -0.03 6.15 -9.19
CA ILE A 40 0.21 5.26 -10.34
C ILE A 40 0.40 6.06 -11.65
N GLY A 41 -0.30 7.19 -11.81
CA GLY A 41 -0.10 8.10 -12.94
C GLY A 41 1.32 8.71 -12.96
N GLN A 42 1.85 9.08 -11.80
CA GLN A 42 3.24 9.54 -11.64
C GLN A 42 4.24 8.42 -11.96
N ALA A 43 3.98 7.20 -11.47
CA ALA A 43 4.80 6.03 -11.79
C ALA A 43 4.85 5.75 -13.31
N LEU A 44 3.69 5.77 -13.97
CA LEU A 44 3.57 5.59 -15.41
C LEU A 44 4.31 6.68 -16.21
N ALA A 45 4.17 7.94 -15.81
CA ALA A 45 4.88 9.05 -16.44
C ALA A 45 6.41 8.89 -16.32
N GLY A 46 6.89 8.52 -15.12
CA GLY A 46 8.31 8.24 -14.88
C GLY A 46 8.82 7.04 -15.69
N ALA A 47 8.03 5.97 -15.81
CA ALA A 47 8.38 4.79 -16.60
C ALA A 47 8.48 5.11 -18.10
N ARG A 48 7.61 5.99 -18.61
CA ARG A 48 7.68 6.48 -20.00
C ARG A 48 8.95 7.31 -20.27
N ASP A 49 9.28 8.27 -19.39
CA ASP A 49 10.53 9.04 -19.50
C ASP A 49 11.75 8.11 -19.37
N LEU A 50 11.74 7.16 -18.43
CA LEU A 50 12.78 6.14 -18.29
C LEU A 50 13.03 5.39 -19.60
N ARG A 51 11.97 4.90 -20.26
CA ARG A 51 12.09 4.20 -21.54
C ARG A 51 12.72 5.09 -22.62
N GLU A 52 12.28 6.34 -22.72
CA GLU A 52 12.79 7.31 -23.69
C GLU A 52 14.28 7.64 -23.45
N ARG A 53 14.66 7.87 -22.19
CA ARG A 53 16.05 8.14 -21.79
C ARG A 53 16.96 6.96 -22.07
N ALA A 54 16.51 5.75 -21.74
CA ALA A 54 17.25 4.53 -21.98
C ALA A 54 17.49 4.30 -23.49
N ALA A 55 16.45 4.50 -24.31
CA ALA A 55 16.56 4.42 -25.78
C ALA A 55 17.52 5.45 -26.38
N ALA A 56 17.66 6.63 -25.75
CA ALA A 56 18.61 7.67 -26.13
C ALA A 56 20.04 7.43 -25.60
N GLY A 57 20.28 6.37 -24.82
CA GLY A 57 21.57 6.13 -24.15
C GLY A 57 21.87 7.10 -23.00
N ASP A 58 20.88 7.86 -22.53
CA ASP A 58 21.02 8.79 -21.41
C ASP A 58 20.90 8.05 -20.07
N LEU A 59 21.99 7.41 -19.63
CA LEU A 59 22.02 6.63 -18.39
C LEU A 59 21.66 7.48 -17.16
N LYS A 60 22.15 8.72 -17.08
CA LYS A 60 21.89 9.61 -15.94
C LYS A 60 20.42 10.00 -15.89
N GLY A 61 19.84 10.35 -17.04
CA GLY A 61 18.41 10.64 -17.15
C GLY A 61 17.55 9.42 -16.84
N ALA A 62 17.91 8.24 -17.36
CA ALA A 62 17.18 7.00 -17.09
C ALA A 62 17.15 6.65 -15.60
N LYS A 63 18.29 6.77 -14.90
CA LYS A 63 18.35 6.58 -13.44
C LYS A 63 17.42 7.54 -12.69
N LYS A 64 17.42 8.82 -13.07
CA LYS A 64 16.55 9.83 -12.44
C LYS A 64 15.06 9.53 -12.70
N ALA A 65 14.72 9.14 -13.92
CA ALA A 65 13.35 8.78 -14.29
C ALA A 65 12.86 7.53 -13.56
N TRP A 66 13.73 6.51 -13.40
CA TRP A 66 13.44 5.32 -12.61
C TRP A 66 13.12 5.67 -11.14
N ILE A 67 13.94 6.51 -10.49
CA ILE A 67 13.69 6.96 -9.11
C ILE A 67 12.35 7.71 -9.01
N SER A 68 12.06 8.58 -9.99
CA SER A 68 10.79 9.32 -10.03
C SER A 68 9.60 8.39 -10.21
N ALA A 69 9.73 7.34 -11.02
CA ALA A 69 8.68 6.36 -11.24
C ALA A 69 8.41 5.55 -9.96
N ARG A 70 9.46 5.10 -9.27
CA ARG A 70 9.33 4.40 -7.99
C ARG A 70 8.63 5.21 -6.92
N ALA A 71 8.93 6.49 -6.80
CA ALA A 71 8.28 7.34 -5.80
C ALA A 71 6.74 7.41 -5.94
N GLY A 72 6.21 7.26 -7.16
CA GLY A 72 4.76 7.16 -7.39
C GLY A 72 4.19 5.78 -7.04
N TRP A 73 4.93 4.72 -7.37
CA TRP A 73 4.59 3.33 -7.09
C TRP A 73 4.54 3.05 -5.57
N GLU A 74 5.64 3.29 -4.88
CA GLU A 74 5.80 3.03 -3.43
C GLU A 74 4.78 3.79 -2.58
N ARG A 75 4.41 5.00 -3.02
CA ARG A 75 3.39 5.82 -2.37
C ARG A 75 1.99 5.21 -2.46
N SER A 76 1.75 4.42 -3.50
CA SER A 76 0.47 3.81 -3.80
C SER A 76 0.39 2.34 -3.35
N GLU A 77 1.46 1.75 -2.85
CA GLU A 77 1.62 0.30 -2.61
C GLU A 77 0.61 -0.29 -1.60
N VAL A 78 -0.06 0.54 -0.80
CA VAL A 78 -1.10 0.13 0.16
C VAL A 78 -2.13 -0.81 -0.48
N PHE A 79 -2.50 -0.64 -1.75
CA PHE A 79 -3.53 -1.50 -2.37
C PHE A 79 -2.97 -2.61 -3.28
N THR A 80 -1.71 -2.57 -3.68
CA THR A 80 -1.25 -3.33 -4.87
C THR A 80 -1.35 -4.84 -4.68
N ALA A 81 -0.75 -5.40 -3.63
CA ALA A 81 -0.79 -6.85 -3.40
C ALA A 81 -2.18 -7.42 -3.10
N GLY A 82 -3.11 -6.61 -2.58
CA GLY A 82 -4.45 -7.07 -2.21
C GLY A 82 -5.46 -7.01 -3.36
N PHE A 83 -5.29 -6.08 -4.28
CA PHE A 83 -6.26 -5.80 -5.34
C PHE A 83 -5.74 -6.15 -6.74
N VAL A 84 -4.43 -6.14 -6.95
CA VAL A 84 -3.79 -6.42 -8.24
C VAL A 84 -2.50 -7.26 -8.10
N PRO A 85 -2.51 -8.38 -7.36
CA PRO A 85 -1.30 -9.15 -7.03
C PRO A 85 -0.51 -9.62 -8.26
N GLU A 86 -1.17 -9.92 -9.38
CA GLU A 86 -0.46 -10.32 -10.60
C GLU A 86 0.30 -9.16 -11.24
N LEU A 87 -0.26 -7.94 -11.20
CA LEU A 87 0.43 -6.74 -11.71
C LEU A 87 1.50 -6.29 -10.73
N ASP A 88 1.25 -6.37 -9.43
CA ASP A 88 2.23 -6.12 -8.37
C ASP A 88 3.50 -6.96 -8.60
N ALA A 89 3.33 -8.28 -8.76
CA ALA A 89 4.43 -9.21 -9.03
C ALA A 89 5.15 -8.96 -10.36
N GLN A 90 4.54 -8.28 -11.33
CA GLN A 90 5.15 -7.94 -12.63
C GLN A 90 5.79 -6.55 -12.65
N ILE A 91 5.31 -5.64 -11.81
CA ILE A 91 5.78 -4.25 -11.72
C ILE A 91 6.94 -4.15 -10.74
N ASP A 92 6.88 -4.89 -9.63
CA ASP A 92 7.80 -4.77 -8.50
C ASP A 92 8.29 -6.14 -7.99
N ALA A 93 8.72 -6.97 -8.94
CA ALA A 93 9.15 -8.34 -8.67
C ALA A 93 10.35 -8.40 -7.70
N TRP A 94 10.11 -8.72 -6.44
CA TRP A 94 11.14 -8.87 -5.41
C TRP A 94 10.96 -10.19 -4.62
N PRO A 95 12.04 -10.90 -4.20
CA PRO A 95 13.48 -10.62 -4.38
C PRO A 95 14.10 -11.17 -5.67
N ASN A 96 13.30 -11.79 -6.55
CA ASN A 96 13.84 -12.43 -7.76
C ASN A 96 14.33 -11.41 -8.79
N ALA A 97 13.76 -10.19 -8.82
CA ALA A 97 14.12 -9.11 -9.72
C ALA A 97 14.17 -9.56 -11.21
N ASP A 98 13.25 -10.45 -11.60
CA ASP A 98 13.19 -11.03 -12.94
C ASP A 98 12.47 -10.13 -13.96
N SER A 99 11.73 -9.13 -13.47
CA SER A 99 10.94 -8.20 -14.26
C SER A 99 10.77 -6.86 -13.53
N GLY A 100 10.08 -5.91 -14.17
CA GLY A 100 9.64 -4.67 -13.53
C GLY A 100 10.77 -3.75 -13.08
N PHE A 101 10.52 -3.00 -12.00
CA PHE A 101 11.44 -1.99 -11.47
C PHE A 101 12.82 -2.58 -11.15
N HIS A 102 12.89 -3.72 -10.49
CA HIS A 102 14.17 -4.28 -10.01
C HIS A 102 15.04 -4.90 -11.12
N ALA A 103 14.45 -5.49 -12.16
CA ALA A 103 15.22 -5.92 -13.34
C ALA A 103 15.89 -4.72 -14.04
N ILE A 104 15.14 -3.62 -14.17
CA ILE A 104 15.65 -2.36 -14.73
C ILE A 104 16.70 -1.75 -13.79
N GLU A 105 16.49 -1.81 -12.47
CA GLU A 105 17.43 -1.33 -11.46
C GLU A 105 18.80 -1.99 -11.60
N ALA A 106 18.82 -3.32 -11.71
CA ALA A 106 20.05 -4.10 -11.86
C ALA A 106 20.85 -3.67 -13.10
N THR A 107 20.15 -3.36 -14.20
CA THR A 107 20.79 -2.94 -15.45
C THR A 107 21.30 -1.49 -15.38
N LEU A 108 20.47 -0.55 -14.94
CA LEU A 108 20.84 0.86 -14.87
C LEU A 108 21.88 1.14 -13.79
N PHE A 109 21.61 0.70 -12.56
CA PHE A 109 22.40 1.05 -11.38
C PHE A 109 23.54 0.07 -11.14
N GLY A 110 23.28 -1.23 -11.32
CA GLY A 110 24.30 -2.28 -11.14
C GLY A 110 25.27 -2.35 -12.30
N ALA A 111 24.76 -2.61 -13.51
CA ALA A 111 25.60 -2.79 -14.70
C ALA A 111 26.02 -1.48 -15.38
N GLY A 112 25.34 -0.36 -15.08
CA GLY A 112 25.65 0.93 -15.69
C GLY A 112 25.31 1.00 -17.17
N ARG A 113 24.28 0.28 -17.61
CA ARG A 113 23.87 0.19 -19.02
C ARG A 113 22.43 0.67 -19.21
N THR A 114 22.03 0.91 -20.45
CA THR A 114 20.68 1.38 -20.81
C THR A 114 19.90 0.39 -21.69
N ASP A 115 20.37 -0.85 -21.81
CA ASP A 115 19.76 -1.93 -22.60
C ASP A 115 18.53 -2.54 -21.92
N VAL A 116 17.59 -1.70 -21.48
CA VAL A 116 16.37 -2.07 -20.74
C VAL A 116 15.10 -1.95 -21.57
N GLY A 117 15.21 -1.86 -22.89
CA GLY A 117 14.07 -1.51 -23.77
C GLY A 117 12.86 -2.43 -23.63
N ASN A 118 13.08 -3.74 -23.50
CA ASN A 118 12.01 -4.72 -23.30
C ASN A 118 11.37 -4.57 -21.92
N ASP A 119 12.17 -4.53 -20.85
CA ASP A 119 11.67 -4.42 -19.47
C ASP A 119 10.96 -3.10 -19.23
N ALA A 120 11.51 -1.97 -19.71
CA ALA A 120 10.88 -0.66 -19.62
C ALA A 120 9.59 -0.58 -20.46
N GLY A 121 9.52 -1.30 -21.59
CA GLY A 121 8.30 -1.45 -22.37
C GLY A 121 7.21 -2.17 -21.58
N ALA A 122 7.53 -3.35 -21.04
CA ALA A 122 6.61 -4.14 -20.23
C ALA A 122 6.14 -3.38 -18.97
N LEU A 123 7.05 -2.67 -18.28
CA LEU A 123 6.71 -1.83 -17.13
C LEU A 123 5.69 -0.76 -17.48
N VAL A 124 5.86 -0.06 -18.62
CA VAL A 124 4.90 0.94 -19.10
C VAL A 124 3.54 0.30 -19.40
N GLU A 125 3.51 -0.88 -20.03
CA GLU A 125 2.27 -1.60 -20.34
C GLU A 125 1.52 -2.04 -19.07
N HIS A 126 2.23 -2.58 -18.07
CA HIS A 126 1.63 -2.99 -16.81
C HIS A 126 1.08 -1.80 -16.02
N LEU A 127 1.83 -0.69 -15.94
CA LEU A 127 1.39 0.53 -15.26
C LEU A 127 0.21 1.20 -15.98
N ASP A 128 0.19 1.21 -17.31
CA ASP A 128 -0.92 1.76 -18.10
C ASP A 128 -2.20 0.91 -17.94
N SER A 129 -2.05 -0.42 -17.99
CA SER A 129 -3.12 -1.39 -17.71
C SER A 129 -3.69 -1.20 -16.30
N LEU A 130 -2.82 -1.03 -15.29
CA LEU A 130 -3.24 -0.74 -13.93
C LEU A 130 -4.00 0.58 -13.87
N HIS A 131 -3.39 1.67 -14.35
CA HIS A 131 -3.97 3.02 -14.32
C HIS A 131 -5.36 3.06 -14.98
N GLY A 132 -5.56 2.36 -16.08
CA GLY A 132 -6.85 2.24 -16.77
C GLY A 132 -7.95 1.56 -15.94
N LYS A 133 -7.60 0.65 -15.04
CA LYS A 133 -8.54 -0.07 -14.16
C LYS A 133 -8.90 0.70 -12.89
N LEU A 134 -8.04 1.62 -12.44
CA LEU A 134 -8.15 2.27 -11.14
C LEU A 134 -9.43 3.08 -10.92
N ARG A 135 -10.08 3.57 -11.99
CA ARG A 135 -11.32 4.33 -11.87
C ARG A 135 -12.48 3.47 -11.38
N ASP A 136 -12.58 2.26 -11.91
CA ASP A 136 -13.75 1.40 -11.73
C ASP A 136 -13.46 0.19 -10.82
N MET A 137 -12.21 0.04 -10.36
CA MET A 137 -11.79 -1.00 -9.43
C MET A 137 -12.57 -0.91 -8.12
N PRO A 138 -13.29 -1.97 -7.69
CA PRO A 138 -13.98 -1.97 -6.40
C PRO A 138 -12.96 -1.88 -5.25
N LEU A 139 -13.10 -0.87 -4.40
CA LEU A 139 -12.22 -0.65 -3.25
C LEU A 139 -12.94 -1.05 -1.97
N THR A 140 -12.57 -2.21 -1.41
CA THR A 140 -13.15 -2.65 -0.13
C THR A 140 -12.35 -2.04 1.04
N PRO A 141 -13.00 -1.46 2.06
CA PRO A 141 -12.30 -0.96 3.24
C PRO A 141 -11.45 -2.02 3.94
N GLN A 142 -11.90 -3.27 3.96
CA GLN A 142 -11.12 -4.40 4.49
C GLN A 142 -9.80 -4.58 3.73
N GLY A 143 -9.84 -4.63 2.40
CA GLY A 143 -8.63 -4.83 1.60
C GLY A 143 -7.63 -3.67 1.75
N LEU A 144 -8.12 -2.43 1.87
CA LEU A 144 -7.29 -1.26 2.10
C LEU A 144 -6.66 -1.29 3.51
N LEU A 145 -7.39 -1.74 4.53
CA LEU A 145 -6.83 -1.92 5.87
C LEU A 145 -5.78 -3.03 5.90
N ASP A 146 -6.08 -4.18 5.29
CA ASP A 146 -5.15 -5.32 5.20
C ASP A 146 -3.84 -4.91 4.52
N GLY A 147 -3.95 -4.16 3.42
CA GLY A 147 -2.80 -3.62 2.71
C GLY A 147 -2.01 -2.56 3.50
N THR A 148 -2.70 -1.69 4.25
CA THR A 148 -2.06 -0.72 5.16
C THR A 148 -1.27 -1.44 6.25
N VAL A 149 -1.83 -2.51 6.82
CA VAL A 149 -1.19 -3.33 7.87
C VAL A 149 0.02 -4.09 7.31
N ARG A 150 -0.11 -4.72 6.14
CA ARG A 150 0.99 -5.42 5.47
C ARG A 150 2.14 -4.47 5.15
N LEU A 151 1.85 -3.30 4.58
CA LEU A 151 2.89 -2.35 4.22
C LEU A 151 3.60 -1.78 5.46
N ALA A 152 2.87 -1.54 6.55
CA ALA A 152 3.46 -1.16 7.83
C ALA A 152 4.42 -2.24 8.34
N TYR A 153 4.09 -3.52 8.18
CA TYR A 153 4.97 -4.63 8.55
C TYR A 153 6.23 -4.69 7.67
N GLU A 154 6.08 -4.58 6.34
CA GLU A 154 7.18 -4.64 5.38
C GLU A 154 8.22 -3.53 5.60
N VAL A 155 7.78 -2.30 5.94
CA VAL A 155 8.65 -1.18 6.31
C VAL A 155 9.58 -1.54 7.48
N GLY A 156 9.08 -2.27 8.47
CA GLY A 156 9.87 -2.71 9.63
C GLY A 156 10.72 -3.94 9.37
N GLU A 157 10.34 -4.78 8.41
CA GLU A 157 10.94 -6.10 8.22
C GLU A 157 11.80 -6.17 6.95
N SER A 158 11.18 -6.53 5.82
CA SER A 158 11.89 -6.79 4.56
C SER A 158 12.54 -5.53 3.99
N LYS A 159 11.97 -4.34 4.21
CA LYS A 159 12.49 -3.06 3.66
C LYS A 159 13.48 -2.38 4.61
N ALA A 160 13.41 -2.66 5.93
CA ALA A 160 14.11 -1.89 6.96
C ALA A 160 15.63 -1.78 6.75
N ASP A 161 16.30 -2.88 6.43
CA ASP A 161 17.75 -2.90 6.22
C ASP A 161 18.16 -2.58 4.77
N GLY A 162 17.31 -1.83 4.09
CA GLY A 162 17.46 -1.39 2.72
C GLY A 162 17.02 -2.43 1.70
N GLY A 163 16.17 -3.38 2.07
CA GLY A 163 15.92 -4.56 1.24
C GLY A 163 15.31 -4.32 -0.12
N GLU A 164 14.54 -3.26 -0.30
CA GLU A 164 13.80 -3.01 -1.54
C GLU A 164 14.72 -2.63 -2.72
N SER A 165 15.27 -1.42 -2.70
CA SER A 165 16.08 -0.85 -3.78
C SER A 165 17.57 -0.85 -3.46
N ARG A 166 18.11 -2.04 -3.20
CA ARG A 166 19.50 -2.24 -2.73
C ARG A 166 20.56 -1.76 -3.72
N ILE A 167 20.30 -1.87 -5.02
CA ILE A 167 21.31 -1.61 -6.07
C ILE A 167 21.41 -0.11 -6.35
N SER A 168 20.28 0.59 -6.38
CA SER A 168 20.20 2.04 -6.55
C SER A 168 20.52 2.80 -5.25
N GLY A 169 20.39 2.15 -4.09
CA GLY A 169 20.60 2.75 -2.78
C GLY A 169 19.45 3.67 -2.36
N THR A 170 18.24 3.45 -2.88
CA THR A 170 17.08 4.34 -2.68
C THR A 170 16.01 3.76 -1.75
N SER A 171 16.26 2.63 -1.08
CA SER A 171 15.29 1.97 -0.19
C SER A 171 14.74 2.86 0.94
N LEU A 172 15.50 3.86 1.40
CA LEU A 172 15.00 4.82 2.38
C LEU A 172 13.94 5.75 1.77
N ASP A 173 14.07 6.11 0.50
CA ASP A 173 13.05 6.88 -0.21
C ASP A 173 11.80 6.05 -0.45
N ASP A 174 11.95 4.74 -0.74
CA ASP A 174 10.82 3.81 -0.82
C ASP A 174 10.05 3.78 0.52
N MET A 175 10.75 3.53 1.63
CA MET A 175 10.14 3.54 2.97
C MET A 175 9.44 4.87 3.31
N ARG A 176 10.01 6.02 2.92
CA ARG A 176 9.37 7.34 3.12
C ARG A 176 8.09 7.46 2.32
N ASN A 177 8.06 6.99 1.08
CA ASN A 177 6.85 6.99 0.24
C ASN A 177 5.81 6.02 0.80
N ASN A 178 6.20 4.81 1.24
CA ASN A 178 5.30 3.85 1.86
C ASN A 178 4.64 4.41 3.12
N VAL A 179 5.43 5.00 4.04
CA VAL A 179 4.91 5.62 5.27
C VAL A 179 3.97 6.78 4.95
N SER A 180 4.26 7.57 3.91
CA SER A 180 3.35 8.63 3.44
C SER A 180 2.04 8.06 2.89
N GLY A 181 2.09 6.95 2.17
CA GLY A 181 0.92 6.23 1.65
C GLY A 181 0.07 5.65 2.78
N ILE A 182 0.69 5.03 3.79
CA ILE A 182 0.04 4.53 5.01
C ILE A 182 -0.69 5.65 5.74
N GLU A 183 -0.02 6.78 5.96
CA GLU A 183 -0.60 7.96 6.62
C GLU A 183 -1.83 8.46 5.86
N PHE A 184 -1.69 8.63 4.55
CA PHE A 184 -2.77 9.16 3.71
C PHE A 184 -3.97 8.20 3.68
N ALA A 185 -3.74 6.90 3.52
CA ALA A 185 -4.79 5.88 3.56
C ALA A 185 -5.51 5.89 4.92
N TYR A 186 -4.75 5.90 6.02
CA TYR A 186 -5.33 5.92 7.36
C TYR A 186 -6.21 7.13 7.61
N HIS A 187 -5.70 8.34 7.34
CA HIS A 187 -6.45 9.57 7.60
C HIS A 187 -7.67 9.74 6.70
N THR A 188 -7.57 9.30 5.44
CA THR A 188 -8.67 9.44 4.47
C THR A 188 -9.78 8.44 4.71
N ILE A 189 -9.43 7.20 5.07
CA ILE A 189 -10.40 6.09 5.10
C ILE A 189 -10.88 5.80 6.52
N PHE A 190 -9.97 5.76 7.51
CA PHE A 190 -10.24 5.11 8.80
C PHE A 190 -10.30 6.06 9.98
N ALA A 191 -9.51 7.15 9.98
CA ALA A 191 -9.29 7.97 11.17
C ALA A 191 -10.58 8.56 11.76
N ALA A 192 -11.49 9.09 10.92
CA ALA A 192 -12.74 9.69 11.40
C ALA A 192 -13.66 8.65 12.07
N ALA A 193 -13.84 7.49 11.43
CA ALA A 193 -14.64 6.40 11.96
C ALA A 193 -14.03 5.82 13.24
N LEU A 194 -12.70 5.61 13.26
CA LEU A 194 -11.99 5.12 14.43
C LEU A 194 -12.08 6.12 15.58
N ARG A 195 -11.94 7.43 15.32
CA ARG A 195 -12.05 8.46 16.37
C ARG A 195 -13.45 8.53 16.96
N ALA A 196 -14.50 8.30 16.16
CA ALA A 196 -15.86 8.21 16.67
C ALA A 196 -16.08 6.95 17.54
N ALA A 197 -15.44 5.83 17.20
CA ALA A 197 -15.59 4.56 17.91
C ALA A 197 -14.69 4.44 19.15
N ASP A 198 -13.45 4.91 19.07
CA ASP A 198 -12.41 4.82 20.10
C ASP A 198 -11.34 5.92 19.91
N PRO A 199 -11.53 7.13 20.48
CA PRO A 199 -10.61 8.24 20.31
C PRO A 199 -9.18 7.95 20.76
N ARG A 200 -9.01 7.14 21.82
CA ARG A 200 -7.67 6.80 22.35
C ARG A 200 -6.93 5.90 21.39
N LEU A 201 -7.63 4.95 20.77
CA LEU A 201 -7.03 4.09 19.76
C LEU A 201 -6.67 4.88 18.50
N ALA A 202 -7.51 5.83 18.08
CA ALA A 202 -7.17 6.76 16.99
C ALA A 202 -5.89 7.56 17.29
N ASP A 203 -5.82 8.19 18.47
CA ASP A 203 -4.60 8.91 18.91
C ASP A 203 -3.36 8.00 18.93
N SER A 204 -3.53 6.72 19.31
CA SER A 204 -2.43 5.75 19.30
C SER A 204 -1.96 5.39 17.88
N VAL A 205 -2.85 5.33 16.89
CA VAL A 205 -2.43 5.11 15.49
C VAL A 205 -1.66 6.33 14.97
N ASP A 206 -2.18 7.54 15.20
CA ASP A 206 -1.52 8.80 14.82
C ASP A 206 -0.09 8.88 15.38
N VAL A 207 0.09 8.59 16.67
CA VAL A 207 1.40 8.60 17.33
C VAL A 207 2.37 7.62 16.66
N ARG A 208 1.91 6.44 16.26
CA ARG A 208 2.75 5.40 15.67
C ARG A 208 3.15 5.71 14.24
N ILE A 209 2.23 6.26 13.44
CA ILE A 209 2.54 6.78 12.11
C ILE A 209 3.60 7.89 12.22
N GLU A 210 3.44 8.82 13.15
CA GLU A 210 4.42 9.89 13.39
C GLU A 210 5.77 9.38 13.88
N GLN A 211 5.82 8.30 14.66
CA GLN A 211 7.07 7.64 15.04
C GLN A 211 7.80 7.07 13.81
N LEU A 212 7.10 6.35 12.93
CA LEU A 212 7.69 5.85 11.68
C LEU A 212 8.23 6.98 10.83
N LYS A 213 7.43 8.04 10.60
CA LYS A 213 7.83 9.23 9.84
C LYS A 213 9.12 9.85 10.37
N LYS A 214 9.25 9.98 11.68
CA LYS A 214 10.47 10.52 12.32
C LYS A 214 11.69 9.63 12.10
N ILE A 215 11.51 8.31 12.17
CA ILE A 215 12.61 7.35 11.99
C ILE A 215 13.09 7.36 10.54
N VAL A 216 12.16 7.30 9.56
CA VAL A 216 12.52 7.30 8.13
C VAL A 216 12.93 8.69 7.61
N ALA A 217 12.78 9.75 8.40
CA ALA A 217 13.32 11.07 8.12
C ALA A 217 14.85 11.18 8.36
N ALA A 218 15.52 10.10 8.80
CA ALA A 218 16.98 10.02 8.87
C ALA A 218 17.62 10.43 7.53
N PRO A 219 18.81 11.04 7.49
CA PRO A 219 19.40 11.56 6.25
C PRO A 219 19.70 10.47 5.21
N ASP A 220 20.11 9.28 5.66
CA ASP A 220 20.40 8.11 4.84
C ASP A 220 20.17 6.83 5.66
N LEU A 221 20.25 5.67 4.99
CA LEU A 221 19.95 4.37 5.59
C LEU A 221 20.86 4.02 6.77
N GLN A 222 22.12 4.49 6.78
CA GLN A 222 23.08 4.20 7.86
C GLN A 222 22.70 4.91 9.17
N HIS A 223 21.91 5.98 9.08
CA HIS A 223 21.45 6.77 10.22
C HIS A 223 20.05 6.37 10.69
N VAL A 224 19.39 5.40 10.05
CA VAL A 224 18.11 4.88 10.50
C VAL A 224 18.33 4.00 11.74
N ASP A 225 17.62 4.27 12.83
CA ASP A 225 17.56 3.37 13.98
C ASP A 225 16.68 2.16 13.63
N ILE A 226 17.30 1.14 13.00
CA ILE A 226 16.62 -0.08 12.54
C ILE A 226 15.87 -0.80 13.68
N PRO A 227 16.47 -1.00 14.88
CA PRO A 227 15.71 -1.56 16.01
C PRO A 227 14.48 -0.74 16.38
N ALA A 228 14.53 0.60 16.34
CA ALA A 228 13.36 1.43 16.58
C ALA A 228 12.34 1.34 15.45
N LEU A 229 12.78 1.27 14.18
CA LEU A 229 11.91 1.11 13.02
C LEU A 229 11.08 -0.18 13.10
N ARG A 230 11.73 -1.30 13.43
CA ARG A 230 11.08 -2.61 13.66
C ARG A 230 9.99 -2.52 14.71
N ARG A 231 10.35 -2.03 15.90
CA ARG A 231 9.41 -1.89 17.02
C ARG A 231 8.22 -0.98 16.66
N ALA A 232 8.48 0.18 16.08
CA ALA A 232 7.43 1.12 15.70
C ALA A 232 6.48 0.53 14.64
N SER A 233 7.02 -0.25 13.71
CA SER A 233 6.25 -0.95 12.68
C SER A 233 5.38 -2.05 13.27
N GLU A 234 5.94 -2.94 14.10
CA GLU A 234 5.20 -3.99 14.82
C GLU A 234 4.08 -3.39 15.69
N GLU A 235 4.39 -2.32 16.41
CA GLU A 235 3.43 -1.62 17.25
C GLU A 235 2.30 -1.00 16.43
N LEU A 236 2.59 -0.43 15.25
CA LEU A 236 1.57 0.09 14.34
C LEU A 236 0.69 -1.03 13.81
N VAL A 237 1.28 -2.15 13.38
CA VAL A 237 0.57 -3.36 12.92
C VAL A 237 -0.43 -3.82 13.97
N VAL A 238 -0.01 -3.99 15.23
CA VAL A 238 -0.89 -4.43 16.31
C VAL A 238 -2.03 -3.43 16.54
N THR A 239 -1.73 -2.13 16.48
CA THR A 239 -2.72 -1.07 16.74
C THR A 239 -3.77 -0.99 15.62
N LEU A 240 -3.37 -1.16 14.36
CA LEU A 240 -4.27 -1.24 13.22
C LEU A 240 -5.12 -2.53 13.25
N GLN A 241 -4.55 -3.65 13.68
CA GLN A 241 -5.31 -4.89 13.92
C GLN A 241 -6.36 -4.73 15.03
N ASP A 242 -6.04 -4.02 16.11
CA ASP A 242 -7.00 -3.71 17.16
C ASP A 242 -8.10 -2.76 16.66
N ALA A 243 -7.74 -1.81 15.79
CA ALA A 243 -8.69 -0.90 15.16
C ALA A 243 -9.70 -1.61 14.25
N SER A 244 -9.33 -2.76 13.65
CA SER A 244 -10.20 -3.54 12.77
C SER A 244 -11.57 -3.80 13.41
N ASN A 245 -11.58 -4.30 14.65
CA ASN A 245 -12.83 -4.62 15.36
C ASN A 245 -13.68 -3.37 15.66
N LYS A 246 -13.03 -2.24 15.97
CA LYS A 246 -13.72 -0.97 16.25
C LYS A 246 -14.36 -0.37 15.00
N LEU A 247 -13.78 -0.65 13.85
CA LEU A 247 -14.26 -0.24 12.53
C LEU A 247 -15.35 -1.18 11.98
N GLY A 248 -15.67 -2.27 12.68
CA GLY A 248 -16.60 -3.29 12.17
C GLY A 248 -15.99 -4.17 11.07
N LEU A 249 -14.67 -4.21 10.96
CA LEU A 249 -13.90 -5.02 10.03
C LEU A 249 -13.37 -6.27 10.72
N ARG A 250 -12.99 -7.28 9.93
CA ARG A 250 -12.27 -8.46 10.45
C ARG A 250 -10.86 -8.04 10.80
N ARG A 251 -10.30 -8.62 11.85
CA ARG A 251 -8.89 -8.43 12.22
C ARG A 251 -8.00 -8.70 11.00
N SER A 252 -7.27 -7.69 10.57
CA SER A 252 -6.38 -7.78 9.41
C SER A 252 -5.28 -8.82 9.61
N THR A 253 -4.94 -9.50 8.51
CA THR A 253 -3.85 -10.47 8.42
C THR A 253 -2.70 -9.89 7.62
N LEU A 254 -1.48 -10.41 7.84
CA LEU A 254 -0.32 -10.10 6.99
C LEU A 254 -0.33 -10.90 5.69
N GLU A 255 -1.07 -12.01 5.66
CA GLU A 255 -1.28 -12.80 4.44
C GLU A 255 -2.29 -12.11 3.54
N ALA A 256 -1.95 -11.97 2.25
CA ALA A 256 -2.92 -11.66 1.22
C ALA A 256 -3.93 -12.83 1.18
N ALA A 257 -5.20 -12.54 1.42
CA ALA A 257 -6.23 -13.56 1.25
C ALA A 257 -6.26 -13.95 -0.23
N SER A 258 -5.68 -15.10 -0.58
CA SER A 258 -5.90 -15.73 -1.87
C SER A 258 -7.40 -15.91 -2.05
N ARG A 259 -8.02 -15.09 -2.89
CA ARG A 259 -9.42 -15.25 -3.29
C ARG A 259 -9.50 -16.18 -4.49
#